data_AF-A0A4Q1U2J9-F1
#
_entry.id   AF-A0A4Q1U2J9-F1
#
_cell.length_a   1.000
_cell.length_b   1.000
_cell.length_c   1.000
_cell.angle_alpha   90.00
_cell.angle_beta   90.00
_cell.angle_gamma   90.00
#
_symmetry.space_group_name_H-M   'P 1'
#
loop_
_entity.id
_entity.type
_entity.pdbx_description
1 polymer ?
#
loop_
_entity_poly.entity_id
_entity_poly.type
_entity_poly.pdbx_seq_one_letter_code
_entity_poly.pdbx_strand_id
1 'polypeptide(L)' 'ESFWSQFKTEELAFKHPLSEIELIAIIKKYINWHNKERRQLALNGMTPEEYRNHAVQESA' A
#
# COMPACT_ATOMS: atom_id res chain seq x y z
N GLU A 1 -8.01 8.66 7.40
CA GLU A 1 -6.68 9.01 6.84
C GLU A 1 -5.64 8.05 7.38
N SER A 2 -5.09 7.13 6.57
CA SER A 2 -3.95 6.32 7.04
C SER A 2 -2.91 6.11 5.95
N PHE A 3 -3.34 5.76 4.73
CA PHE A 3 -2.43 5.41 3.63
C PHE A 3 -1.40 6.50 3.30
N TRP A 4 -1.84 7.72 3.03
CA TRP A 4 -0.92 8.80 2.61
C TRP A 4 -0.03 9.32 3.75
N SER A 5 -0.51 9.26 4.99
CA SER A 5 0.29 9.59 6.18
C SER A 5 1.37 8.53 6.42
N GLN A 6 1.03 7.25 6.26
CA GLN A 6 1.98 6.14 6.31
C GLN A 6 2.99 6.24 5.18
N PHE A 7 2.55 6.48 3.93
CA PHE A 7 3.44 6.70 2.79
C PHE A 7 4.47 7.79 3.07
N LYS A 8 4.04 8.96 3.56
CA LYS A 8 4.96 10.06 3.88
C LYS A 8 5.98 9.65 4.94
N THR A 9 5.55 8.90 5.95
CA THR A 9 6.40 8.49 7.08
C THR A 9 7.36 7.35 6.72
N GLU A 10 6.90 6.38 5.94
CA GLU A 10 7.66 5.17 5.58
C GLU A 10 8.59 5.41 4.39
N GLU A 11 8.17 6.23 3.42
CA GLU A 11 8.93 6.48 2.18
C GLU A 11 9.58 7.86 2.17
N LEU A 12 8.79 8.93 2.31
CA LEU A 12 9.28 10.30 2.08
C LEU A 12 10.04 10.91 3.25
N ALA A 13 10.01 10.28 4.43
CA ALA A 13 10.85 10.68 5.56
C ALA A 13 12.35 10.42 5.28
N PHE A 14 12.66 9.47 4.39
CA PHE A 14 14.03 9.07 4.07
C PHE A 14 14.37 9.21 2.58
N LYS A 15 13.36 9.19 1.70
CA LYS A 15 13.54 9.37 0.26
C LYS A 15 13.19 10.79 -0.13
N HIS A 16 14.15 11.48 -0.75
CA HIS A 16 13.99 12.83 -1.27
C HIS A 16 14.06 12.79 -2.80
N PRO A 17 12.96 12.46 -3.51
CA PRO A 17 12.97 12.45 -4.96
C PRO A 17 13.28 13.85 -5.50
N LEU A 18 14.20 13.93 -6.46
CA LEU A 18 14.65 15.19 -7.07
C LEU A 18 13.88 15.50 -8.36
N SER A 19 13.07 14.55 -8.83
CA SER A 19 12.23 14.70 -10.01
C SER A 19 10.84 14.10 -9.80
N GLU A 20 9.89 14.56 -10.60
CA GLU A 20 8.54 13.99 -10.66
C GLU A 20 8.57 12.50 -11.03
N ILE A 21 9.45 12.11 -11.95
CA ILE A 21 9.59 10.72 -12.41
C ILE A 21 9.98 9.80 -11.25
N GLU A 22 10.93 10.22 -10.42
CA GLU A 22 11.35 9.46 -9.23
C GLU A 22 10.23 9.38 -8.20
N LEU A 23 9.52 10.48 -7.94
CA LEU A 23 8.38 10.48 -7.01
C LEU A 23 7.27 9.53 -7.48
N ILE A 24 6.93 9.54 -8.77
CA ILE A 24 5.95 8.63 -9.36
C ILE A 24 6.40 7.18 -9.21
N ALA A 25 7.68 6.88 -9.42
CA ALA A 25 8.21 5.53 -9.28
C ALA A 25 8.08 5.03 -7.83
N ILE A 26 8.40 5.89 -6.85
CA ILE A 26 8.24 5.61 -5.41
C ILE A 26 6.78 5.33 -5.07
N ILE A 27 5.85 6.18 -5.52
CA ILE A 27 4.41 6.02 -5.27
C ILE A 27 3.90 4.69 -5.84
N LYS A 28 4.25 4.37 -7.10
CA LYS A 28 3.83 3.12 -7.75
C LYS A 28 4.32 1.89 -6.99
N LYS A 29 5.59 1.91 -6.56
CA LYS A 29 6.17 0.83 -5.76
C LYS A 29 5.44 0.67 -4.42
N TYR A 30 5.18 1.78 -3.72
CA TYR A 30 4.50 1.76 -2.44
C TYR A 30 3.05 1.25 -2.55
N ILE A 31 2.30 1.67 -3.59
CA ILE A 31 0.95 1.17 -3.85
C ILE A 31 0.95 -0.35 -4.05
N ASN A 32 1.89 -0.86 -4.86
CA ASN A 32 1.98 -2.30 -5.11
C ASN A 32 2.28 -3.06 -3.81
N TRP A 33 3.30 -2.63 -3.07
CA TRP A 33 3.65 -3.24 -1.80
C TRP A 33 2.48 -3.19 -0.80
N HIS A 34 1.84 -2.04 -0.64
CA HIS A 34 0.73 -1.88 0.31
C HIS A 34 -0.44 -2.80 -0.02
N ASN A 35 -0.79 -2.96 -1.30
CA ASN A 35 -1.96 -3.74 -1.68
C ASN A 35 -1.70 -5.25 -1.75
N LYS A 36 -0.47 -5.65 -2.09
CA LYS A 36 -0.16 -7.05 -2.43
C LYS A 36 0.76 -7.76 -1.44
N GLU A 37 1.47 -7.01 -0.61
CA GLU A 37 2.52 -7.56 0.25
C GLU A 37 2.31 -7.18 1.72
N ARG A 38 1.71 -6.02 2.00
CA ARG A 38 1.44 -5.56 3.36
C ARG A 38 0.25 -6.29 3.98
N ARG A 39 0.54 -7.30 4.79
CA ARG A 39 -0.46 -7.96 5.64
C ARG A 39 -0.91 -7.06 6.77
N GLN A 40 -2.21 -7.09 7.07
CA GLN A 40 -2.80 -6.26 8.12
C GLN A 40 -3.61 -7.13 9.09
N LEU A 41 -3.36 -6.97 10.39
CA LEU A 41 -4.10 -7.71 11.43
C LEU A 41 -5.60 -7.41 11.37
N ALA A 42 -5.97 -6.17 11.05
CA ALA A 42 -7.36 -5.76 10.85
C ALA A 42 -8.05 -6.47 9.66
N LEU A 43 -7.26 -7.05 8.75
CA LEU A 43 -7.75 -7.83 7.60
C LEU A 43 -7.51 -9.33 7.82
N ASN A 44 -7.60 -9.80 9.07
CA ASN A 44 -7.34 -11.20 9.43
C ASN A 44 -5.95 -11.71 8.98
N GLY A 45 -4.95 -10.81 8.94
CA GLY A 45 -3.60 -11.14 8.49
C GLY A 45 -3.45 -11.24 6.96
N MET A 46 -4.49 -10.91 6.19
CA MET A 46 -4.45 -10.81 4.73
C MET A 46 -3.89 -9.45 4.28
N THR A 47 -3.47 -9.41 3.03
CA THR A 47 -3.23 -8.17 2.29
C THR A 47 -4.55 -7.53 1.85
N PRO A 48 -4.57 -6.23 1.52
CA PRO A 48 -5.78 -5.59 1.00
C PRO A 48 -6.37 -6.25 -0.24
N GLU A 49 -5.54 -6.76 -1.16
CA GLU A 49 -6.01 -7.48 -2.35
C GLU A 49 -6.60 -8.85 -1.99
N GLU A 50 -5.92 -9.63 -1.14
CA GLU A 50 -6.42 -10.93 -0.67
C GLU A 50 -7.76 -10.78 0.07
N TYR A 51 -7.87 -9.80 0.97
CA TYR A 51 -9.11 -9.54 1.71
C TYR A 51 -10.28 -9.19 0.78
N ARG A 52 -10.02 -8.35 -0.24
CA ARG A 52 -11.03 -7.99 -1.24
C ARG A 52 -11.51 -9.21 -2.02
N ASN A 53 -10.58 -10.04 -2.48
CA ASN A 53 -10.92 -11.23 -3.26
C ASN A 53 -11.69 -12.26 -2.42
N HIS A 54 -11.31 -12.43 -1.15
CA HIS A 54 -12.02 -13.29 -0.20
C HIS A 54 -13.45 -12.81 0.05
N ALA A 55 -13.64 -11.52 0.34
CA ALA A 55 -14.97 -10.93 0.56
C ALA A 55 -15.89 -11.07 -0.67
N VAL A 56 -15.34 -10.96 -1.88
CA VAL A 56 -16.08 -11.18 -3.13
C VAL A 56 -16.53 -12.63 -3.26
N GLN A 57 -15.68 -13.60 -2.89
CA GLN A 57 -16.03 -15.02 -2.91
C GLN A 57 -17.11 -15.39 -1.88
N GLU A 58 -17.08 -14.78 -0.68
CA GLU A 58 -18.09 -15.03 0.36
C GLU A 58 -19.47 -14.42 0.02
N SER A 59 -19.51 -13.44 -0.88
CA SER A 59 -20.73 -12.74 -1.28
C SER A 59 -21.39 -13.29 -2.55
N ALA A 60 -20.79 -14.32 -3.17
CA ALA A 60 -21.23 -14.94 -4.43
C ALA A 60 -21.95 -16.27 -4.19
#